data_AF-A0A7L2L3G9-F1
#
_entry.id   AF-A0A7L2L3G9-F1
#
_cell.length_a   1.000
_cell.length_b   1.000
_cell.length_c   1.000
_cell.angle_alpha   90.00
_cell.angle_beta   90.00
_cell.angle_gamma   90.00
#
_symmetry.space_group_name_H-M   'P 1'
#
loop_
_entity.id
_entity.type
_entity.pdbx_description
1 polymer ?
#
loop_
_entity_poly.entity_id
_entity_poly.type
_entity_poly.pdbx_seq_one_letter_code
_entity_poly.pdbx_strand_id
1 'polypeptide(L)'
;QLRPHPTVKTVHIVSHEHGMTVTRTLQEGEAEPQSLGFSYSRAKLRGLLLEGASLLLLRLLACRQTMPPDLVFPAMNTEGDLCTSSY
;
A
#
# COMPACT_ATOMS: atom_id res chain seq x y z
N GLN A 1 0.77 -29.33 -4.62
CA GLN A 1 -0.58 -28.75 -4.54
C GLN A 1 -0.55 -27.65 -3.48
N LEU A 2 -0.93 -26.41 -3.80
CA LEU A 2 -1.04 -25.32 -2.82
C LEU A 2 -2.34 -25.50 -2.04
N ARG A 3 -2.26 -25.81 -0.75
CA ARG A 3 -3.44 -25.85 0.12
C ARG A 3 -3.76 -24.42 0.58
N PRO A 4 -5.01 -23.94 0.40
CA PRO A 4 -5.41 -22.66 0.94
C PRO A 4 -5.47 -22.75 2.48
N HIS A 5 -4.77 -21.84 3.15
CA HIS A 5 -4.84 -21.69 4.61
C HIS A 5 -5.56 -20.37 4.92
N PRO A 6 -6.34 -20.28 6.01
CA PRO A 6 -6.89 -19.01 6.45
C PRO A 6 -5.74 -18.04 6.70
N THR A 7 -5.76 -16.89 6.03
CA THR A 7 -4.72 -15.86 6.19
C THR A 7 -5.31 -14.65 6.90
N VAL A 8 -4.77 -14.33 8.07
CA VAL A 8 -5.10 -13.10 8.79
C VAL A 8 -3.95 -12.11 8.63
N LYS A 9 -4.27 -10.90 8.17
CA LYS A 9 -3.30 -9.82 8.03
C LYS A 9 -3.74 -8.64 8.88
N THR A 10 -2.90 -8.27 9.84
CA THR A 10 -3.13 -7.10 10.70
C THR A 10 -2.08 -6.04 10.37
N VAL A 11 -2.50 -4.78 10.29
CA VAL A 11 -1.60 -3.65 10.07
C VAL A 11 -1.85 -2.60 11.15
N HIS A 12 -0.83 -2.33 11.95
CA HIS A 12 -0.82 -1.27 12.95
C HIS A 12 0.00 -0.09 12.45
N ILE A 13 -0.56 1.10 12.53
CA ILE A 13 0.06 2.34 12.04
C ILE A 13 0.08 3.33 13.20
N VAL A 14 1.26 3.81 13.56
CA VAL A 14 1.45 4.80 14.63
C VAL A 14 2.14 6.02 14.04
N SER A 15 1.46 7.16 14.06
CA SER A 15 2.03 8.46 13.67
C SER A 15 2.63 9.15 14.90
N HIS A 16 3.79 9.79 14.71
CA HIS A 16 4.48 10.53 15.76
C HIS A 16 5.23 11.74 15.17
N GLU A 17 5.88 12.53 16.04
CA GLU A 17 6.54 13.79 15.65
C GLU A 17 7.50 13.61 14.46
N HIS A 18 8.34 12.58 14.50
CA HIS A 18 9.38 12.34 13.48
C HIS A 18 8.89 11.60 12.22
N GLY A 19 7.65 11.08 12.20
CA GLY A 19 7.18 10.25 11.09
C GLY A 19 6.08 9.27 11.44
N MET A 20 6.17 8.05 10.92
CA MET A 20 5.19 7.00 11.12
C MET A 20 5.87 5.63 11.16
N THR A 21 5.46 4.80 12.10
CA THR A 21 5.85 3.40 12.19
C THR A 21 4.68 2.52 11.75
N VAL A 22 4.94 1.55 10.88
CA VAL A 22 3.97 0.58 10.38
C VAL A 22 4.42 -0.81 10.76
N THR A 23 3.58 -1.55 11.46
CA THR A 23 3.80 -2.97 11.78
C THR A 23 2.76 -3.79 11.04
N ARG A 24 3.22 -4.71 10.20
CA ARG A 24 2.38 -5.68 9.50
C ARG A 24 2.60 -7.05 10.14
N THR A 25 1.53 -7.70 10.54
CA THR A 25 1.55 -9.08 10.99
C THR A 25 0.77 -9.95 10.01
N LEU A 26 1.32 -11.10 9.65
CA LEU A 26 0.72 -12.10 8.78
C LEU A 26 0.68 -13.44 9.51
N GLN A 27 -0.51 -14.02 9.65
CA GLN A 27 -0.71 -15.34 10.20
C GLN A 27 -1.38 -16.23 9.16
N GLU A 28 -0.80 -17.41 8.90
CA GLU A 28 -1.30 -18.38 7.93
C GLU A 28 -1.65 -19.69 8.63
N GLY A 29 -2.96 -19.95 8.81
CA GLY A 29 -3.44 -21.06 9.61
C GLY A 29 -2.89 -21.02 11.04
N GLU A 30 -2.36 -22.15 11.50
CA GLU A 30 -1.73 -22.31 12.82
C GLU A 30 -0.23 -21.98 12.82
N ALA A 31 0.31 -21.42 11.72
CA ALA A 31 1.71 -21.02 11.68
C ALA A 31 1.97 -19.79 12.57
N GLU A 32 3.20 -19.70 13.09
CA GLU A 32 3.63 -18.55 13.89
C GLU A 32 3.48 -17.22 13.12
N PRO A 33 2.90 -16.18 13.75
CA PRO A 33 2.70 -14.89 13.08
C PRO A 33 4.02 -14.25 12.68
N GLN A 34 4.14 -13.90 11.40
CA GLN A 34 5.28 -13.14 10.89
C GLN A 34 5.01 -11.64 11.02
N SER A 35 5.85 -10.94 11.77
CA SER A 35 5.75 -9.49 11.97
C SER A 35 6.87 -8.76 11.25
N LEU A 36 6.51 -7.72 10.50
CA LEU A 36 7.43 -6.86 9.77
C LEU A 36 7.18 -5.40 10.14
N GLY A 37 8.22 -4.73 10.61
CA GLY A 37 8.19 -3.31 10.98
C GLY A 37 8.82 -2.43 9.91
N PHE A 38 8.20 -1.29 9.65
CA PHE A 38 8.70 -0.25 8.75
C PHE A 38 8.61 1.10 9.44
N SER A 39 9.58 1.97 9.18
CA SER A 39 9.56 3.35 9.66
C SER A 39 9.71 4.31 8.48
N TYR A 40 8.83 5.30 8.43
CA TYR A 40 8.82 6.33 7.39
C TYR A 40 9.05 7.69 8.03
N SER A 41 10.02 8.44 7.52
CA SER A 41 10.22 9.83 7.94
C SER A 41 9.06 10.71 7.49
N ARG A 42 8.79 11.78 8.23
CA ARG A 42 7.73 12.75 7.87
C ARG A 42 7.92 13.34 6.47
N ALA A 43 9.16 13.59 6.06
CA ALA A 43 9.47 14.08 4.71
C ALA A 43 9.05 13.06 3.63
N LYS A 44 9.37 11.78 3.83
CA LYS A 44 8.98 10.69 2.92
C LYS A 44 7.46 10.50 2.89
N LEU A 45 6.78 10.63 4.03
CA LEU A 45 5.30 10.49 4.10
C LEU A 45 4.56 11.57 3.33
N ARG A 46 5.03 12.82 3.37
CA ARG A 46 4.39 13.92 2.64
C ARG A 46 4.34 13.66 1.14
N GLY A 47 5.40 13.07 0.58
CA GLY A 47 5.46 12.62 -0.82
C GLY A 47 5.09 11.16 -1.05
N LEU A 48 4.41 10.50 -0.10
CA LEU A 48 3.81 9.18 -0.32
C LEU A 48 2.28 9.21 -0.14
N LEU A 49 1.76 10.11 0.70
CA LEU A 49 0.33 10.21 0.98
C LEU A 49 -0.48 10.76 -0.21
N LEU A 50 0.09 11.69 -0.98
CA LEU A 50 -0.56 12.25 -2.18
C LEU A 50 -0.66 11.20 -3.30
N GLU A 51 0.37 10.39 -3.43
CA GLU A 51 0.55 9.36 -4.45
C GLU A 51 -0.25 8.11 -4.07
N GLY A 52 -0.27 7.74 -2.79
CA GLY A 52 -1.15 6.70 -2.25
C GLY A 52 -2.65 7.04 -2.39
N ALA A 53 -3.02 8.31 -2.20
CA ALA A 53 -4.39 8.76 -2.46
C ALA A 53 -4.77 8.63 -3.94
N SER A 54 -3.83 8.88 -4.85
CA SER A 54 -4.02 8.68 -6.29
C SER A 54 -4.27 7.21 -6.64
N LEU A 55 -3.50 6.28 -6.05
CA LEU A 55 -3.72 4.84 -6.22
C LEU A 55 -5.10 4.37 -5.69
N LEU A 56 -5.57 4.91 -4.57
CA LEU A 56 -6.90 4.63 -4.05
C LEU A 56 -8.00 5.18 -4.97
N LEU A 57 -7.83 6.41 -5.47
CA LEU A 57 -8.75 7.02 -6.41
C LEU A 57 -8.87 6.19 -7.70
N LEU A 58 -7.76 5.70 -8.24
CA LEU A 58 -7.78 4.83 -9.42
C LEU A 58 -8.49 3.52 -9.18
N ARG A 59 -8.25 2.86 -8.04
CA ARG A 59 -9.01 1.66 -7.67
C ARG A 59 -10.50 1.94 -7.60
N LEU A 60 -10.89 3.09 -7.04
CA LEU A 60 -12.28 3.52 -7.00
C LEU A 60 -12.86 3.74 -8.41
N LEU A 61 -12.13 4.44 -9.29
CA LEU A 61 -12.53 4.70 -10.68
C LEU A 61 -12.66 3.40 -11.49
N ALA A 62 -11.70 2.47 -11.33
CA ALA A 62 -11.72 1.16 -11.97
C ALA A 62 -12.90 0.31 -11.48
N CYS A 63 -13.13 0.24 -10.16
CA CYS A 63 -14.28 -0.45 -9.59
C CYS A 63 -15.62 0.12 -10.08
N ARG A 64 -15.66 1.43 -10.35
CA ARG A 64 -16.84 2.12 -10.90
C ARG A 64 -16.93 2.07 -12.43
N GLN A 65 -15.90 1.54 -13.11
CA GLN A 65 -15.79 1.55 -14.58
C GLN A 65 -15.87 2.97 -15.19
N THR A 66 -15.40 3.98 -14.45
CA THR A 66 -15.42 5.39 -14.88
C THR A 66 -14.02 5.92 -15.17
N MET A 67 -13.13 5.07 -15.68
CA MET A 67 -11.74 5.40 -15.94
C MET A 67 -11.65 6.23 -17.24
N PRO A 68 -11.17 7.50 -17.19
CA PRO A 68 -11.03 8.32 -18.40
C PRO A 68 -9.95 7.74 -19.32
N PRO A 69 -10.13 7.76 -20.65
CA PRO A 69 -9.19 7.15 -21.60
C PRO A 69 -7.78 7.77 -21.60
N ASP A 70 -7.62 9.02 -21.14
CA ASP A 70 -6.34 9.73 -21.14
C ASP A 70 -5.86 10.09 -19.72
N LEU A 71 -6.34 9.38 -18.70
CA LEU A 71 -5.96 9.67 -17.32
C LEU A 71 -4.50 9.26 -17.06
N VAL A 72 -3.66 10.26 -16.75
CA VAL A 72 -2.31 10.05 -16.25
C VAL A 72 -2.34 10.10 -14.72
N PHE A 73 -1.72 9.12 -14.08
CA PHE A 73 -1.72 9.04 -12.62
C PHE A 73 -0.36 8.64 -12.03
N PRO A 74 -0.05 9.07 -10.80
CA PRO A 74 1.11 8.60 -10.05
C PRO A 74 1.06 7.09 -9.81
N ALA A 75 2.12 6.38 -10.16
CA ALA A 75 2.29 4.94 -9.97
C ALA A 75 3.62 4.64 -9.28
N MET A 76 3.81 3.38 -8.87
CA MET A 76 5.11 2.87 -8.40
C MET A 76 5.59 1.80 -9.36
N ASN A 77 6.85 1.88 -9.78
CA ASN A 77 7.47 0.85 -10.62
C ASN A 77 7.84 -0.40 -9.81
N THR A 78 8.42 -1.39 -10.47
CA THR A 78 8.85 -2.65 -9.86
C THR A 78 9.96 -2.47 -8.82
N GLU A 79 10.73 -1.40 -8.92
CA GLU A 79 11.81 -1.02 -8.02
C GLU A 79 11.31 -0.23 -6.79
N GLY A 80 10.05 0.20 -6.81
CA GLY A 80 9.43 0.99 -5.74
C GLY A 80 9.64 2.51 -5.86
N ASP A 81 10.14 2.98 -7.01
CA ASP A 81 10.24 4.40 -7.34
C ASP A 81 8.92 4.95 -7.89
N LEU A 82 8.74 6.26 -7.68
CA LEU A 82 7.56 7.00 -8.15
C LEU A 82 7.67 7.30 -9.65
N CYS A 83 6.62 6.96 -10.38
CA CYS A 83 6.47 7.22 -11.82
C CYS A 83 5.05 7.67 -12.16
N THR A 84 4.73 7.78 -13.45
CA THR A 84 3.37 8.00 -13.94
C THR A 84 2.96 6.88 -14.88
N SER A 85 1.68 6.53 -14.89
CA SER A 85 1.10 5.56 -15.83
C SER A 85 -0.17 6.14 -16.45
N SER A 86 -0.41 5.79 -17.70
CA SER A 86 -1.73 5.82 -18.33
C SER A 86 -2.29 4.40 -18.39
N TYR A 87 -3.57 4.24 -18.72
CA TYR A 87 -4.21 2.94 -18.89
C TYR A 87 -4.42 2.61 -20.37
#